data_AF-A0A5P2USY1-F1
#
_entry.id   AF-A0A5P2USY1-F1
#
_cell.length_a   1.000
_cell.length_b   1.000
_cell.length_c   1.000
_cell.angle_alpha   90.00
_cell.angle_beta   90.00
_cell.angle_gamma   90.00
#
_symmetry.space_group_name_H-M   'P 1'
#
loop_
_entity.id
_entity.type
_entity.pdbx_description
1 polymer ?
#
loop_
_entity_poly.entity_id
_entity_poly.type
_entity_poly.pdbx_seq_one_letter_code
_entity_poly.pdbx_strand_id
1 'polypeptide(L)'
;MGEVRIPVWDASEATVLRVLEELRKSIPTPVLNAVFEDLEEVLGPDSVPDEDDVPVLTLRMRGHLMRLIGALPEHEPPPQDVDVLITRARALLDVDVPGDYLGIRVHLRRMALAALDFLDHYAPMPVPTP
;
A
#
# COMPACT_ATOMS: atom_id res chain seq x y z
N MET A 1 37.11 9.04 -13.83
CA MET A 1 35.77 9.55 -13.50
C MET A 1 34.87 8.32 -13.47
N GLY A 2 34.71 7.70 -12.30
CA GLY A 2 33.96 6.46 -12.15
C GLY A 2 32.51 6.79 -11.80
N GLU A 3 31.56 6.27 -12.59
CA GLU A 3 30.15 6.32 -12.24
C GLU A 3 29.93 5.56 -10.93
N VAL A 4 29.55 6.29 -9.88
CA VAL A 4 29.05 5.67 -8.65
C VAL A 4 27.64 5.18 -8.95
N ARG A 5 27.52 3.89 -9.26
CA ARG A 5 26.22 3.22 -9.26
C ARG A 5 25.74 3.11 -7.82
N ILE A 6 24.83 3.99 -7.43
CA ILE A 6 24.15 3.91 -6.15
C ILE A 6 23.20 2.70 -6.23
N PRO A 7 23.36 1.67 -5.38
CA PRO A 7 22.39 0.59 -5.31
C PRO A 7 21.11 1.15 -4.69
N VAL A 8 20.03 1.17 -5.48
CA VAL A 8 18.73 1.79 -5.14
C VAL A 8 17.98 1.03 -4.04
N TRP A 9 18.50 -0.08 -3.53
CA TRP A 9 17.82 -0.87 -2.51
C TRP A 9 18.83 -1.62 -1.64
N ASP A 10 18.95 -1.24 -0.37
CA ASP A 10 19.58 -2.07 0.65
C ASP A 10 18.49 -2.85 1.37
N ALA A 11 18.32 -4.12 0.98
CA ALA A 11 17.40 -5.06 1.61
C ALA A 11 17.92 -5.60 2.96
N SER A 12 18.91 -4.93 3.58
CA SER A 12 19.40 -5.33 4.89
C SER A 12 18.27 -5.35 5.92
N GLU A 13 18.36 -6.33 6.83
CA GLU A 13 17.44 -6.47 7.96
C GLU A 13 17.30 -5.18 8.76
N ALA A 14 18.38 -4.40 8.88
CA ALA A 14 18.38 -3.11 9.57
C ALA A 14 17.50 -2.06 8.88
N THR A 15 17.53 -2.00 7.54
CA THR A 15 16.68 -1.09 6.76
C THR A 15 15.21 -1.49 6.87
N VAL A 16 14.92 -2.79 6.77
CA VAL A 16 13.56 -3.32 6.96
C VAL A 16 13.02 -3.00 8.35
N LEU A 17 13.79 -3.25 9.41
CA LEU A 17 13.37 -2.99 10.79
C LEU A 17 13.06 -1.51 11.05
N ARG A 18 13.86 -0.59 10.51
CA ARG A 18 13.63 0.86 10.65
C ARG A 18 12.37 1.32 9.92
N VAL A 19 12.14 0.85 8.69
CA VAL A 19 10.91 1.15 7.94
C VAL A 19 9.69 0.65 8.71
N LEU A 20 9.75 -0.57 9.25
CA LEU A 20 8.70 -1.11 10.11
C LEU A 20 8.48 -0.27 11.36
N GLU A 21 9.54 0.23 12.00
CA GLU A 21 9.43 1.04 13.22
C GLU A 21 8.73 2.38 12.97
N GLU A 22 9.01 3.05 11.85
CA GLU A 22 8.36 4.30 11.49
C GLU A 22 6.90 4.08 11.06
N LEU A 23 6.62 3.00 10.30
CA LEU A 23 5.25 2.59 9.98
C LEU A 23 4.42 2.30 11.23
N ARG A 24 5.01 1.65 12.23
CA ARG A 24 4.35 1.31 13.52
C ARG A 24 3.93 2.53 14.33
N LYS A 25 4.57 3.69 14.14
CA LYS A 25 4.18 4.94 14.84
C LYS A 25 2.88 5.52 14.30
N SER A 26 2.57 5.26 13.04
CA SER A 26 1.41 5.81 12.33
C SER A 26 0.26 4.82 12.22
N ILE A 27 0.56 3.51 12.23
CA ILE A 27 -0.42 2.43 12.08
C ILE A 27 -0.12 1.32 13.10
N PRO A 28 -1.10 0.84 13.89
CA PRO A 28 -0.87 -0.28 14.82
C PRO A 28 -0.31 -1.52 14.09
N THR A 29 0.75 -2.14 14.63
CA THR A 29 1.44 -3.29 14.01
C THR A 29 0.53 -4.42 13.52
N PRO A 30 -0.53 -4.84 14.26
CA PRO A 30 -1.42 -5.89 13.78
C PRO A 30 -2.20 -5.49 12.52
N VAL A 31 -2.53 -4.21 12.38
CA VAL A 31 -3.22 -3.67 11.20
C VAL A 31 -2.26 -3.67 10.01
N LEU A 32 -1.02 -3.24 10.22
CA LEU A 32 0.00 -3.24 9.16
C LEU A 32 0.30 -4.65 8.64
N ASN A 33 0.42 -5.64 9.54
CA ASN A 33 0.61 -7.03 9.15
C ASN A 33 -0.56 -7.54 8.31
N ALA A 34 -1.80 -7.27 8.73
CA ALA A 34 -2.97 -7.68 7.97
C ALA A 34 -3.03 -7.02 6.57
N VAL A 35 -2.58 -5.77 6.44
CA VAL A 35 -2.45 -5.12 5.12
C VAL A 35 -1.45 -5.87 4.25
N PHE A 36 -0.26 -6.19 4.77
CA PHE A 36 0.75 -6.92 4.01
C PHE A 36 0.32 -8.35 3.64
N GLU A 37 -0.37 -9.06 4.53
CA GLU A 37 -0.94 -10.39 4.26
C GLU A 37 -1.94 -10.33 3.11
N ASP A 38 -2.92 -9.43 3.17
CA ASP A 38 -3.91 -9.28 2.09
C ASP A 38 -3.29 -8.72 0.79
N LEU A 39 -2.17 -7.96 0.87
CA LEU A 39 -1.42 -7.54 -0.32
C LEU A 39 -0.70 -8.71 -0.99
N GLU A 40 -0.06 -9.59 -0.23
CA GLU A 40 0.58 -10.81 -0.75
C GLU A 40 -0.47 -11.72 -1.41
N GLU A 41 -1.64 -11.85 -0.77
CA GLU A 41 -2.75 -12.64 -1.30
C GLU A 41 -3.32 -12.11 -2.62
N VAL A 42 -3.13 -10.82 -2.95
CA VAL A 42 -3.66 -10.19 -4.18
C VAL A 42 -2.58 -9.89 -5.25
N LEU A 43 -1.37 -9.53 -4.81
CA LEU A 43 -0.28 -9.08 -5.68
C LEU A 43 0.85 -10.10 -5.79
N GLY A 44 0.83 -11.16 -4.98
CA GLY A 44 1.85 -12.21 -4.99
C GLY A 44 2.05 -12.82 -6.38
N PRO A 45 3.25 -13.34 -6.68
CA PRO A 45 3.63 -13.80 -8.02
C PRO A 45 2.72 -14.92 -8.55
N ASP A 46 2.24 -15.78 -7.65
CA ASP A 46 1.36 -16.91 -7.95
C ASP A 46 -0.10 -16.65 -7.51
N SER A 47 -0.44 -15.39 -7.17
CA SER A 47 -1.76 -15.03 -6.66
C SER A 47 -2.82 -15.09 -7.77
N VAL A 48 -3.76 -16.02 -7.62
CA VAL A 48 -5.01 -16.08 -8.37
C VAL A 48 -6.13 -16.36 -7.36
N PRO A 49 -6.66 -15.31 -6.68
CA PRO A 49 -7.75 -15.48 -5.74
C PRO A 49 -8.96 -16.04 -6.46
N ASP A 50 -9.66 -16.99 -5.85
CA ASP A 50 -10.81 -17.63 -6.45
C ASP A 50 -12.07 -16.75 -6.38
N GLU A 51 -13.17 -17.20 -7.00
CA GLU A 51 -14.41 -16.42 -7.07
C GLU A 51 -15.06 -16.19 -5.71
N ASP A 52 -14.82 -17.08 -4.74
CA ASP A 52 -15.41 -17.01 -3.40
C ASP A 52 -14.58 -16.08 -2.48
N ASP A 53 -13.26 -16.02 -2.67
CA ASP A 53 -12.33 -15.21 -1.89
C ASP A 53 -12.32 -13.74 -2.34
N VAL A 54 -12.51 -13.48 -3.64
CA VAL A 54 -12.43 -12.13 -4.20
C VAL A 54 -13.37 -11.11 -3.52
N PRO A 55 -14.65 -11.42 -3.24
CA PRO A 55 -15.52 -10.52 -2.49
C PRO A 55 -15.00 -10.19 -1.08
N VAL A 56 -14.43 -11.19 -0.39
CA VAL A 56 -13.88 -11.02 0.97
C VAL A 56 -12.64 -10.12 0.92
N LEU A 57 -11.71 -10.41 0.01
CA LEU A 57 -10.50 -9.61 -0.20
C LEU A 57 -10.82 -8.18 -0.64
N THR A 58 -11.84 -8.00 -1.48
CA THR A 58 -12.33 -6.68 -1.90
C THR A 58 -12.79 -5.86 -0.70
N LEU A 59 -13.55 -6.45 0.21
CA LEU A 59 -14.03 -5.76 1.41
C LEU A 59 -12.88 -5.43 2.37
N ARG A 60 -11.94 -6.37 2.59
CA ARG A 60 -10.76 -6.12 3.42
C ARG A 60 -9.91 -5.00 2.86
N MET A 61 -9.63 -5.02 1.56
CA MET A 61 -8.83 -4.00 0.89
C MET A 61 -9.47 -2.60 0.94
N ARG A 62 -10.81 -2.50 0.85
CA ARG A 62 -11.52 -1.24 1.11
C ARG A 62 -11.26 -0.72 2.52
N GLY A 63 -11.36 -1.60 3.52
CA GLY A 63 -11.07 -1.25 4.91
C GLY A 63 -9.62 -0.80 5.11
N HIS A 64 -8.67 -1.45 4.45
CA HIS A 64 -7.25 -1.07 4.48
C HIS A 64 -7.02 0.30 3.87
N LEU A 65 -7.56 0.58 2.69
CA LEU A 65 -7.47 1.90 2.06
C LEU A 65 -8.05 3.00 2.93
N MET A 66 -9.22 2.78 3.55
CA MET A 66 -9.81 3.77 4.46
C MET A 66 -8.89 4.06 5.66
N ARG A 67 -8.27 3.03 6.25
CA ARG A 67 -7.32 3.21 7.36
C ARG A 67 -6.04 3.89 6.92
N LEU A 68 -5.49 3.50 5.77
CA LEU A 68 -4.29 4.09 5.19
C LEU A 68 -4.51 5.56 4.84
N ILE A 69 -5.69 5.96 4.35
CA ILE A 69 -6.03 7.37 4.15
C ILE A 69 -6.09 8.11 5.50
N GLY A 70 -6.73 7.51 6.51
CA GLY A 70 -6.90 8.12 7.83
C GLY A 70 -5.62 8.21 8.68
N ALA A 71 -4.59 7.45 8.34
CA ALA A 71 -3.29 7.48 9.02
C ALA A 71 -2.34 8.56 8.47
N LEU A 72 -2.75 9.29 7.42
CA LEU A 72 -1.90 10.31 6.82
C LEU A 72 -1.74 11.47 7.81
N PRO A 73 -0.53 11.98 8.01
CA PRO A 73 -0.33 13.14 8.87
C PRO A 73 -1.13 14.33 8.33
N GLU A 74 -1.79 15.06 9.24
CA GLU A 74 -2.48 16.31 8.93
C GLU A 74 -1.44 17.40 8.59
N HIS A 75 -0.94 17.38 7.36
CA HIS A 75 -0.21 18.50 6.78
C HIS A 75 -1.17 19.28 5.90
N GLU A 76 -1.34 20.57 6.18
CA GLU A 76 -2.20 21.44 5.40
C GLU A 76 -1.38 22.56 4.73
N PRO A 77 -1.31 22.58 3.38
CA PRO A 77 -1.77 21.56 2.44
C PRO A 77 -0.86 20.31 2.43
N PRO A 78 -1.38 19.12 2.10
CA PRO A 78 -0.55 17.94 1.91
C PRO A 78 0.36 18.14 0.69
N PRO A 79 1.52 17.44 0.64
CA PRO A 79 2.33 17.42 -0.57
C PRO A 79 1.48 16.98 -1.77
N GLN A 80 1.72 17.57 -2.94
CA GLN A 80 0.94 17.30 -4.16
C GLN A 80 0.81 15.80 -4.46
N ASP A 81 1.87 15.04 -4.21
CA ASP A 81 1.89 13.59 -4.42
C ASP A 81 0.89 12.84 -3.51
N VAL A 82 0.72 13.29 -2.27
CA VAL A 82 -0.22 12.69 -1.30
C VAL A 82 -1.66 12.97 -1.69
N ASP A 83 -1.96 14.19 -2.16
CA ASP A 83 -3.30 14.55 -2.64
C ASP A 83 -3.74 13.70 -3.84
N VAL A 84 -2.81 13.39 -4.74
CA VAL A 84 -3.05 12.50 -5.88
C VAL A 84 -3.35 11.08 -5.39
N LEU A 85 -2.59 10.56 -4.41
CA LEU A 85 -2.83 9.24 -3.82
C LEU A 85 -4.20 9.15 -3.14
N ILE A 86 -4.56 10.13 -2.32
CA ILE A 86 -5.88 10.22 -1.66
C ILE A 86 -6.99 10.23 -2.71
N THR A 87 -6.87 11.08 -3.73
CA THR A 87 -7.89 11.23 -4.78
C THR A 87 -8.09 9.91 -5.54
N ARG A 88 -7.00 9.26 -5.94
CA ARG A 88 -7.04 7.96 -6.63
C ARG A 88 -7.68 6.88 -5.76
N ALA A 89 -7.32 6.82 -4.49
CA ALA A 89 -7.86 5.83 -3.56
C ALA A 89 -9.36 6.04 -3.31
N ARG A 90 -9.80 7.28 -3.10
CA ARG A 90 -11.23 7.61 -2.98
C ARG A 90 -12.02 7.25 -4.23
N ALA A 91 -11.48 7.55 -5.41
CA ALA A 91 -12.10 7.16 -6.67
C ALA A 91 -12.28 5.63 -6.80
N LEU A 92 -11.35 4.84 -6.26
CA LEU A 92 -11.52 3.38 -6.20
C LEU A 92 -12.57 2.96 -5.17
N LEU A 93 -12.63 3.60 -4.01
CA LEU A 93 -13.65 3.31 -2.99
C LEU A 93 -15.08 3.64 -3.48
N ASP A 94 -15.23 4.65 -4.33
CA ASP A 94 -16.52 5.09 -4.87
C ASP A 94 -17.05 4.24 -6.04
N VAL A 95 -16.23 3.34 -6.60
CA VAL A 95 -16.67 2.43 -7.66
C VAL A 95 -17.63 1.39 -7.08
N ASP A 96 -18.80 1.24 -7.68
CA ASP A 96 -19.68 0.09 -7.44
C ASP A 96 -18.94 -1.20 -7.80
N VAL A 97 -18.96 -2.19 -6.89
CA VAL A 97 -18.24 -3.45 -7.08
C VAL A 97 -18.77 -4.14 -8.35
N PRO A 98 -17.92 -4.45 -9.34
CA PRO A 98 -18.35 -5.11 -10.56
C PRO A 98 -18.99 -6.47 -10.26
N GLY A 99 -20.10 -6.79 -10.95
CA GLY A 99 -20.80 -8.06 -10.78
C GLY A 99 -20.17 -9.24 -11.52
N ASP A 100 -19.18 -8.99 -12.38
CA ASP A 100 -18.45 -10.03 -13.11
C ASP A 100 -17.08 -10.32 -12.46
N TYR A 101 -16.71 -11.60 -12.43
CA TYR A 101 -15.50 -12.09 -11.78
C TYR A 101 -14.21 -11.39 -12.24
N LEU A 102 -14.07 -11.11 -13.54
CA LEU A 102 -12.89 -10.44 -14.07
C LEU A 102 -12.82 -8.99 -13.62
N GLY A 103 -13.94 -8.26 -13.70
CA GLY A 103 -14.07 -6.88 -13.26
C GLY A 103 -13.73 -6.71 -11.79
N ILE A 104 -14.27 -7.58 -10.92
CA ILE A 104 -14.00 -7.50 -9.48
C ILE A 104 -12.53 -7.83 -9.16
N ARG A 105 -11.89 -8.78 -9.88
CA ARG A 105 -10.46 -9.04 -9.73
C ARG A 105 -9.57 -7.87 -10.16
N VAL A 106 -9.91 -7.23 -11.28
CA VAL A 106 -9.19 -6.03 -11.74
C VAL A 106 -9.36 -4.89 -10.73
N HIS A 107 -10.56 -4.71 -10.19
CA HIS A 107 -10.84 -3.72 -9.18
C HIS A 107 -10.05 -3.97 -7.88
N LEU A 108 -10.06 -5.21 -7.39
CA LEU A 108 -9.27 -5.65 -6.24
C LEU A 108 -7.78 -5.37 -6.44
N ARG A 109 -7.21 -5.75 -7.59
CA ARG A 109 -5.80 -5.49 -7.91
C ARG A 109 -5.47 -3.99 -7.92
N ARG A 110 -6.37 -3.15 -8.44
CA ARG A 110 -6.18 -1.68 -8.45
C ARG A 110 -6.19 -1.11 -7.02
N MET A 111 -7.05 -1.61 -6.14
CA MET A 111 -7.07 -1.21 -4.74
C MET A 111 -5.79 -1.64 -4.01
N ALA A 112 -5.33 -2.87 -4.24
CA ALA A 112 -4.08 -3.36 -3.66
C ALA A 112 -2.87 -2.51 -4.08
N LEU A 113 -2.77 -2.14 -5.36
CA LEU A 113 -1.72 -1.24 -5.82
C LEU A 113 -1.79 0.15 -5.17
N ALA A 114 -2.99 0.70 -4.99
CA ALA A 114 -3.15 1.97 -4.28
C ALA A 114 -2.74 1.87 -2.80
N ALA A 115 -3.03 0.74 -2.14
CA ALA A 115 -2.59 0.50 -0.77
C ALA A 115 -1.06 0.39 -0.68
N LEU A 116 -0.41 -0.26 -1.64
CA LEU A 116 1.06 -0.30 -1.74
C LEU A 116 1.65 1.11 -1.91
N ASP A 117 1.07 1.93 -2.79
CA ASP A 117 1.52 3.32 -2.99
C ASP A 117 1.47 4.14 -1.68
N PHE A 118 0.48 3.90 -0.81
CA PHE A 118 0.45 4.51 0.52
C PHE A 118 1.55 3.99 1.44
N LEU A 119 1.79 2.69 1.46
CA LEU A 119 2.84 2.09 2.28
C LEU A 119 4.22 2.62 1.87
N ASP A 120 4.47 2.77 0.57
CA ASP A 120 5.69 3.38 0.04
C ASP A 120 5.84 4.84 0.46
N HIS A 121 4.73 5.59 0.50
CA HIS A 121 4.73 6.95 1.03
C HIS A 121 5.06 7.00 2.53
N TYR A 122 4.50 6.07 3.31
CA TYR A 122 4.76 5.99 4.74
C TYR A 122 6.14 5.48 5.11
N ALA A 123 6.77 4.68 4.24
CA ALA A 123 8.13 4.21 4.44
C ALA A 123 9.08 5.42 4.29
N PRO A 124 9.70 5.92 5.38
CA PRO A 124 10.67 6.97 5.22
C PRO A 124 11.84 6.39 4.42
N MET A 125 12.07 6.96 3.24
CA MET A 125 13.30 6.73 2.50
C MET A 125 14.47 6.98 3.45
N PRO A 126 15.41 6.04 3.59
CA PRO A 126 16.65 6.30 4.30
C PRO A 126 17.29 7.56 3.70
N VAL A 127 17.41 8.61 4.48
CA VAL A 127 18.31 9.72 4.12
C VAL A 127 19.70 9.08 4.08
N PRO A 128 20.44 9.15 2.96
CA PRO A 128 21.81 8.67 2.94
C PRO A 128 22.57 9.46 4.00
N THR A 129 23.07 8.77 5.03
CA THR A 129 24.02 9.36 5.97
C THR A 129 25.26 9.80 5.19
N PRO A 130 25.75 11.05 5.38
CA PRO A 130 26.90 11.59 4.67
C PRO A 130 28.20 10.83 4.96
#